data_AF-A0AAW9BQX9-F1
#
_entry.id   AF-A0AAW9BQX9-F1
#
_cell.length_a   1.000
_cell.length_b   1.000
_cell.length_c   1.000
_cell.angle_alpha   90.00
_cell.angle_beta   90.00
_cell.angle_gamma   90.00
#
_symmetry.space_group_name_H-M   'P 1'
#
loop_
_entity.id
_entity.type
_entity.pdbx_description
1 polymer ?
#
loop_
_entity_poly.entity_id
_entity_poly.type
_entity_poly.pdbx_seq_one_letter_code
_entity_poly.pdbx_strand_id
1 'polypeptide(L)'
;MAKFFIKAVFVFGISIGALLLLNRELIIAALNLDNPELYPLAAPAVMILCCAIWLRMLNMIIINGIIRAGGDNVFCLRMDFIAMWMTGLPLCAIAAFVLGWEFKYVYALMIAEEVVKLALCYRRYTQKYWIKNLTVVTTS
;
A
#
# COMPACT_ATOMS: atom_id res chain seq x y z
N MET A 1 -1.11 -20.69 -10.81
CA MET A 1 -0.08 -20.24 -9.84
C MET A 1 -0.38 -18.87 -9.21
N ALA A 2 -0.59 -17.79 -9.97
CA ALA A 2 -0.78 -16.44 -9.39
C ALA A 2 -1.92 -16.32 -8.34
N LYS A 3 -3.08 -16.95 -8.54
CA LYS A 3 -4.18 -16.92 -7.55
C LYS A 3 -3.81 -17.57 -6.21
N PHE A 4 -2.99 -18.62 -6.22
CA PHE A 4 -2.50 -19.26 -5.00
C PHE A 4 -1.53 -18.34 -4.26
N PHE A 5 -0.61 -17.72 -5.00
CA PHE A 5 0.35 -16.78 -4.43
C PHE A 5 -0.33 -15.56 -3.78
N ILE A 6 -1.32 -14.96 -4.47
CA ILE A 6 -2.10 -13.84 -3.92
C ILE A 6 -2.84 -14.25 -2.63
N LYS A 7 -3.47 -15.43 -2.60
CA LYS A 7 -4.13 -15.95 -1.38
C LYS A 7 -3.15 -16.19 -0.24
N ALA A 8 -1.99 -16.80 -0.53
CA ALA A 8 -0.96 -17.06 0.46
C ALA A 8 -0.46 -15.75 1.09
N VAL A 9 -0.22 -14.74 0.27
CA VAL A 9 0.24 -13.41 0.72
C VAL A 9 -0.83 -12.70 1.53
N PHE A 10 -2.09 -12.80 1.14
CA PHE A 10 -3.19 -12.23 1.91
C PHE A 10 -3.24 -12.82 3.33
N VAL A 11 -3.20 -14.15 3.45
CA VAL A 11 -3.19 -14.85 4.75
C VAL A 11 -1.96 -14.48 5.55
N PHE A 12 -0.78 -14.50 4.91
CA PHE A 12 0.47 -14.14 5.55
C PHE A 12 0.48 -12.68 6.01
N GLY A 13 0.00 -11.75 5.20
CA GLY A 13 -0.12 -10.34 5.54
C GLY A 13 -1.07 -10.07 6.71
N ILE A 14 -2.19 -10.79 6.80
CA ILE A 14 -3.08 -10.75 7.96
C ILE A 14 -2.36 -11.27 9.20
N SER A 15 -1.66 -12.40 9.09
CA SER A 15 -0.92 -12.97 10.24
C SER A 15 0.19 -12.03 10.75
N ILE A 16 0.93 -11.39 9.84
CA ILE A 16 1.93 -10.37 10.19
C ILE A 16 1.26 -9.16 10.83
N GLY A 17 0.19 -8.63 10.22
CA GLY A 17 -0.54 -7.49 10.77
C GLY A 17 -1.04 -7.74 12.20
N ALA A 18 -1.58 -8.93 12.45
CA ALA A 18 -2.01 -9.35 13.78
C ALA A 18 -0.83 -9.46 14.75
N LEU A 19 0.28 -10.08 14.34
CA LEU A 19 1.48 -10.20 15.17
C LEU A 19 2.07 -8.83 15.51
N LEU A 20 2.14 -7.90 14.56
CA LEU A 20 2.60 -6.53 14.80
C LEU A 20 1.65 -5.77 15.73
N LEU A 21 0.34 -5.94 15.57
CA LEU A 21 -0.67 -5.30 16.43
C LEU A 21 -0.55 -5.75 17.89
N LEU A 22 -0.26 -7.03 18.12
CA LEU A 22 -0.01 -7.58 19.46
C LEU A 22 1.27 -7.02 20.08
N ASN A 23 2.31 -6.78 19.26
CA ASN A 23 3.61 -6.27 19.70
C ASN A 23 3.77 -4.74 19.52
N ARG A 24 2.68 -3.99 19.33
CA ARG A 24 2.74 -2.57 18.96
C ARG A 24 3.50 -1.69 19.95
N GLU A 25 3.39 -1.96 21.25
CA GLU A 25 4.10 -1.17 22.28
C GLU A 25 5.61 -1.37 22.18
N LEU A 26 6.05 -2.60 21.86
CA LEU A 26 7.48 -2.88 21.59
C LEU A 26 7.97 -2.15 20.34
N ILE A 27 7.12 -2.03 19.31
CA ILE A 27 7.46 -1.28 18.08
C ILE A 27 7.62 0.21 18.40
N ILE A 28 6.68 0.79 19.15
CA ILE A 28 6.71 2.21 19.55
C ILE A 28 7.95 2.50 20.41
N ALA A 29 8.23 1.64 21.39
CA ALA A 29 9.42 1.77 22.25
C ALA A 29 10.72 1.60 21.44
N ALA A 30 10.79 0.62 20.52
CA ALA A 30 11.96 0.41 19.67
C ALA A 30 12.26 1.58 18.73
N LEU A 31 11.24 2.39 18.39
CA LEU A 31 11.37 3.60 17.60
C LEU A 31 11.61 4.87 18.47
N ASN A 32 11.72 4.74 19.80
CA ASN A 32 11.81 5.85 20.76
C ASN A 32 10.63 6.86 20.65
N LEU A 33 9.42 6.33 20.41
CA LEU A 33 8.18 7.10 20.27
C LEU A 33 7.27 7.00 21.51
N ASP A 34 7.81 6.51 22.62
CA ASP A 34 7.16 6.34 23.93
C ASP A 34 7.09 7.65 24.75
N ASN A 35 7.73 8.71 24.27
CA ASN A 35 7.66 10.04 24.87
C ASN A 35 6.21 10.58 24.88
N PRO A 36 5.77 11.29 25.95
CA PRO A 36 4.39 11.80 26.09
C PRO A 36 3.91 12.68 24.95
N GLU A 37 4.82 13.39 24.26
CA GLU A 37 4.50 14.26 23.14
C GLU A 37 4.27 13.48 21.83
N LEU A 38 4.95 12.35 21.64
CA LEU A 38 4.96 11.59 20.39
C LEU A 38 4.00 10.40 20.42
N TYR A 39 3.83 9.78 21.59
CA TYR A 39 2.93 8.64 21.80
C TYR A 39 1.50 8.86 21.25
N PRO A 40 0.82 10.01 21.49
CA PRO A 40 -0.54 10.22 20.97
C PRO A 40 -0.62 10.29 19.44
N LEU A 41 0.50 10.57 18.76
CA LEU A 41 0.60 10.53 17.30
C LEU A 41 1.01 9.13 16.80
N ALA A 42 1.99 8.52 17.46
CA ALA A 42 2.57 7.25 17.06
C ALA A 42 1.61 6.07 17.23
N ALA A 43 0.92 5.97 18.38
CA ALA A 43 0.01 4.88 18.68
C ALA A 43 -1.09 4.66 17.62
N PRO A 44 -1.88 5.68 17.22
CA PRO A 44 -2.89 5.49 16.17
C PRO A 44 -2.28 5.21 14.79
N ALA A 45 -1.13 5.82 14.45
CA ALA A 45 -0.47 5.56 13.16
C ALA A 45 0.03 4.11 13.05
N VAL A 46 0.69 3.60 14.10
CA VAL A 46 1.15 2.20 14.16
C VAL A 46 -0.03 1.23 14.08
N MET A 47 -1.13 1.53 14.79
CA MET A 47 -2.35 0.72 14.72
C MET A 47 -2.91 0.64 13.29
N ILE A 48 -3.04 1.79 12.62
CA ILE A 48 -3.53 1.88 11.23
C ILE A 48 -2.59 1.12 10.28
N LEU A 49 -1.27 1.29 10.41
CA LEU A 49 -0.28 0.57 9.61
C LEU A 49 -0.38 -0.94 9.78
N CYS A 50 -0.49 -1.43 11.01
CA CYS A 50 -0.63 -2.86 11.29
C CYS A 50 -1.88 -3.43 10.63
N CYS A 51 -2.99 -2.70 10.71
CA CYS A 51 -4.25 -3.07 10.05
C CYS A 51 -4.18 -3.01 8.52
N ALA A 52 -3.33 -2.14 7.95
CA ALA A 52 -3.21 -1.95 6.50
C ALA A 52 -2.07 -2.76 5.85
N ILE A 53 -1.22 -3.43 6.62
CA ILE A 53 0.00 -4.05 6.07
C ILE A 53 -0.28 -5.12 5.02
N TRP A 54 -1.36 -5.91 5.21
CA TRP A 54 -1.78 -6.91 4.24
C TRP A 54 -2.09 -6.30 2.87
N LEU A 55 -2.66 -5.10 2.85
CA LEU A 55 -3.00 -4.37 1.63
C LEU A 55 -1.71 -3.95 0.89
N ARG A 56 -0.74 -3.42 1.64
CA ARG A 56 0.57 -3.02 1.10
C ARG A 56 1.32 -4.22 0.53
N MET A 57 1.28 -5.37 1.22
CA MET A 57 1.90 -6.61 0.77
C MET A 57 1.25 -7.13 -0.53
N LEU A 58 -0.07 -7.07 -0.63
CA LEU A 58 -0.78 -7.43 -1.86
C LEU A 58 -0.38 -6.51 -3.03
N ASN A 59 -0.35 -5.21 -2.81
CA ASN A 59 0.09 -4.24 -3.81
C ASN A 59 1.51 -4.53 -4.26
N MET A 60 2.43 -4.74 -3.32
CA MET A 60 3.83 -5.02 -3.62
C MET A 60 3.97 -6.26 -4.53
N ILE A 61 3.18 -7.30 -4.31
CA ILE A 61 3.26 -8.53 -5.11
C ILE A 61 2.56 -8.41 -6.46
N ILE A 62 1.40 -7.78 -6.53
CA ILE A 62 0.72 -7.59 -7.82
C ILE A 62 1.54 -6.65 -8.71
N ILE A 63 2.02 -5.53 -8.17
CA ILE A 63 2.77 -4.53 -8.92
C ILE A 63 4.16 -5.06 -9.26
N ASN A 64 4.98 -5.34 -8.24
CA ASN A 64 6.39 -5.66 -8.46
C ASN A 64 6.59 -7.13 -8.87
N GLY A 65 5.79 -8.04 -8.33
CA GLY A 65 5.92 -9.48 -8.59
C GLY A 65 5.27 -9.94 -9.89
N ILE A 66 4.13 -9.34 -10.30
CA ILE A 66 3.38 -9.78 -11.48
C ILE A 66 3.51 -8.79 -12.64
N ILE A 67 3.11 -7.54 -12.45
CA ILE A 67 3.00 -6.57 -13.55
C ILE A 67 4.38 -6.14 -14.06
N ARG A 68 5.32 -5.79 -13.16
CA ARG A 68 6.69 -5.42 -13.55
C ARG A 68 7.45 -6.61 -14.16
N ALA A 69 7.23 -7.82 -13.66
CA ALA A 69 7.82 -9.04 -14.22
C ALA A 69 7.35 -9.31 -15.67
N GLY A 70 6.14 -8.88 -16.03
CA GLY A 70 5.64 -8.93 -17.42
C GLY A 70 6.14 -7.79 -18.32
N GLY A 71 6.98 -6.89 -17.82
CA GLY A 71 7.52 -5.76 -18.57
C GLY A 71 6.57 -4.57 -18.74
N ASP A 72 5.45 -4.51 -18.01
CA ASP A 72 4.49 -3.39 -18.06
C ASP A 72 4.86 -2.25 -17.09
N ASN A 73 6.12 -1.80 -17.13
CA ASN A 73 6.67 -0.79 -16.21
C ASN A 73 6.04 0.60 -16.40
N VAL A 74 5.71 0.98 -17.63
CA VAL A 74 5.06 2.28 -17.92
C VAL A 74 3.70 2.38 -17.24
N PHE A 75 2.93 1.29 -17.22
CA PHE A 75 1.68 1.25 -16.46
C PHE A 75 1.94 1.43 -14.96
N CYS A 76 2.93 0.73 -14.41
CA CYS A 76 3.28 0.84 -12.98
C CYS A 76 3.62 2.27 -12.59
N LEU A 77 4.46 2.95 -13.39
CA LEU A 77 4.84 4.35 -13.13
C LEU A 77 3.65 5.30 -13.19
N ARG A 78 2.78 5.17 -14.19
CA ARG A 78 1.57 6.00 -14.31
C ARG A 78 0.62 5.76 -13.13
N MET A 79 0.44 4.51 -12.74
CA MET A 79 -0.43 4.12 -11.63
C MET A 79 0.10 4.64 -10.29
N ASP A 80 1.41 4.50 -10.01
CA ASP A 80 2.03 5.07 -8.81
C ASP A 80 1.88 6.60 -8.77
N PHE A 81 2.07 7.27 -9.91
CA PHE A 81 1.88 8.72 -10.01
C PHE A 81 0.42 9.13 -9.73
N ILE A 82 -0.56 8.49 -10.35
CA ILE A 82 -1.99 8.80 -10.13
C ILE A 82 -2.38 8.55 -8.67
N ALA A 83 -1.98 7.41 -8.11
CA ALA A 83 -2.31 7.08 -6.73
C ALA A 83 -1.71 8.10 -5.75
N MET A 84 -0.44 8.46 -5.90
CA MET A 84 0.20 9.40 -4.97
C MET A 84 -0.25 10.85 -5.19
N TRP A 85 -0.20 11.35 -6.43
CA TRP A 85 -0.39 12.77 -6.73
C TRP A 85 -1.83 13.19 -6.95
N MET A 86 -2.69 12.29 -7.47
CA MET A 86 -4.10 12.62 -7.72
C MET A 86 -5.02 12.14 -6.60
N THR A 87 -4.57 11.20 -5.74
CA THR A 87 -5.41 10.67 -4.67
C THR A 87 -4.80 10.87 -3.28
N GLY A 88 -3.67 10.25 -2.95
CA GLY A 88 -3.12 10.28 -1.59
C GLY A 88 -2.78 11.69 -1.10
N LEU A 89 -1.95 12.42 -1.86
CA LEU A 89 -1.49 13.75 -1.45
C LEU A 89 -2.63 14.78 -1.39
N PRO A 90 -3.52 14.93 -2.40
CA PRO A 90 -4.64 15.86 -2.32
C PRO A 90 -5.61 15.53 -1.18
N LEU A 91 -5.92 14.25 -0.98
CA LEU A 91 -6.83 13.79 0.06
C LEU A 91 -6.30 14.12 1.45
N CYS A 92 -5.01 13.83 1.71
CA CYS A 92 -4.36 14.16 2.97
C CYS A 92 -4.25 15.68 3.17
N ALA A 93 -3.93 16.45 2.12
CA ALA A 93 -3.83 17.91 2.19
C ALA A 93 -5.18 18.56 2.51
N ILE A 94 -6.26 18.13 1.86
CA ILE A 94 -7.62 18.62 2.16
C ILE A 94 -8.00 18.27 3.60
N ALA A 95 -7.77 17.04 4.04
CA ALA A 95 -8.10 16.63 5.40
C ALA A 95 -7.34 17.41 6.47
N ALA A 96 -6.04 17.63 6.27
CA ALA A 96 -5.19 18.33 7.22
C ALA A 96 -5.41 19.86 7.22
N PHE A 97 -5.40 20.49 6.05
CA PHE A 97 -5.34 21.96 5.94
C PHE A 97 -6.70 22.62 5.73
N VAL A 98 -7.66 21.94 5.08
CA VAL A 98 -8.99 22.50 4.79
C VAL A 98 -9.99 22.09 5.87
N LEU A 99 -10.02 20.81 6.22
CA LEU A 99 -10.97 20.25 7.18
C LEU A 99 -10.46 20.28 8.63
N GLY A 100 -9.16 20.48 8.84
CA GLY A 100 -8.55 20.53 10.17
C GLY A 100 -8.70 19.22 10.95
N TRP A 101 -8.74 18.07 10.28
CA TRP A 101 -8.89 16.78 10.93
C TRP A 101 -7.67 16.42 11.77
N GLU A 102 -7.90 15.74 12.89
CA GLU A 102 -6.83 15.18 13.71
C GLU A 102 -5.95 14.20 12.90
N PHE A 103 -4.67 14.15 13.27
CA PHE A 103 -3.64 13.33 12.59
C PHE A 103 -4.07 11.88 12.33
N LYS A 104 -4.77 11.23 13.27
CA LYS A 104 -5.23 9.84 13.12
C LYS A 104 -6.11 9.63 11.88
N TYR A 105 -6.98 10.60 11.57
CA TYR A 105 -7.87 10.51 10.42
C TYR A 105 -7.15 10.83 9.12
N VAL A 106 -6.25 11.82 9.14
CA VAL A 106 -5.37 12.13 8.00
C VAL A 106 -4.50 10.92 7.66
N TYR A 107 -3.96 10.26 8.68
CA TYR A 107 -3.15 9.05 8.51
C TYR A 107 -3.97 7.87 7.96
N ALA A 108 -5.20 7.70 8.42
CA ALA A 108 -6.11 6.69 7.88
C ALA A 108 -6.42 6.93 6.39
N LEU A 109 -6.59 8.18 5.97
CA LEU A 109 -6.79 8.55 4.56
C LEU A 109 -5.59 8.22 3.68
N MET A 110 -4.38 8.18 4.23
CA MET A 110 -3.20 7.73 3.48
C MET A 110 -3.37 6.30 2.95
N ILE A 111 -4.12 5.44 3.67
CA ILE A 111 -4.42 4.07 3.21
C ILE A 111 -5.29 4.06 1.94
N ALA A 112 -6.04 5.12 1.65
CA ALA A 112 -6.83 5.22 0.43
C ALA A 112 -5.95 5.12 -0.83
N GLU A 113 -4.70 5.62 -0.79
CA GLU A 113 -3.77 5.47 -1.92
C GLU A 113 -3.53 3.98 -2.24
N GLU A 114 -3.35 3.16 -1.21
CA GLU A 114 -3.09 1.72 -1.35
C GLU A 114 -4.32 1.01 -1.92
N VAL A 115 -5.53 1.44 -1.53
CA VAL A 115 -6.78 0.91 -2.10
C VAL A 115 -6.90 1.25 -3.58
N VAL A 116 -6.57 2.49 -3.97
CA VAL A 116 -6.57 2.93 -5.37
C VAL A 116 -5.55 2.14 -6.19
N LYS A 117 -4.32 1.96 -5.69
CA LYS A 117 -3.31 1.11 -6.35
C LYS A 117 -3.81 -0.31 -6.53
N LEU A 118 -4.40 -0.90 -5.50
CA LEU A 118 -4.92 -2.26 -5.57
C LEU A 118 -6.02 -2.38 -6.63
N ALA A 119 -6.98 -1.45 -6.66
CA ALA A 119 -8.07 -1.47 -7.63
C ALA A 119 -7.55 -1.39 -9.08
N LEU A 120 -6.64 -0.44 -9.35
CA LEU A 120 -6.05 -0.26 -10.67
C LEU A 120 -5.23 -1.47 -11.11
N CYS A 121 -4.40 -2.00 -10.21
CA CYS A 121 -3.51 -3.12 -10.50
C CYS A 121 -4.27 -4.44 -10.61
N TYR A 122 -5.27 -4.67 -9.76
CA TYR A 122 -6.11 -5.86 -9.83
C TYR A 122 -6.91 -5.90 -11.13
N ARG A 123 -7.48 -4.76 -11.56
CA ARG A 123 -8.13 -4.64 -12.86
C ARG A 123 -7.15 -4.98 -14.00
N ARG A 124 -5.96 -4.36 -14.00
CA ARG A 124 -4.93 -4.63 -15.03
C ARG A 124 -4.49 -6.09 -15.04
N TYR A 125 -4.33 -6.69 -13.86
CA TYR A 125 -3.98 -8.10 -13.68
C TYR A 125 -5.02 -9.02 -14.31
N THR A 126 -6.33 -8.79 -14.04
CA THR A 126 -7.41 -9.60 -14.62
C THR A 126 -7.51 -9.50 -16.13
N GLN A 127 -7.18 -8.35 -16.70
CA GLN A 127 -7.23 -8.10 -18.14
C GLN A 127 -6.05 -8.72 -18.92
N LYS A 128 -5.03 -9.25 -18.23
CA LYS A 128 -3.84 -9.91 -18.84
C LYS A 128 -3.01 -9.07 -19.82
N TYR A 129 -3.32 -7.79 -20.04
CA TYR A 129 -2.53 -6.87 -20.87
C TYR A 129 -1.07 -6.69 -20.41
N TRP A 130 -0.78 -7.08 -19.17
CA TRP A 130 0.56 -7.08 -18.61
C TRP A 130 1.44 -8.22 -19.15
N ILE A 131 0.84 -9.27 -19.76
CA ILE A 131 1.57 -10.41 -20.31
C ILE A 131 2.08 -10.01 -21.70
N LYS A 132 3.28 -9.44 -21.75
CA LYS A 132 3.98 -9.12 -23.01
C LYS A 132 5.05 -10.16 -23.28
N ASN A 133 5.22 -10.53 -24.54
CA ASN A 133 6.34 -11.35 -24.95
C ASN A 133 7.59 -10.47 -25.07
N LEU A 134 8.55 -10.68 -24.17
CA LEU A 134 9.77 -9.88 -24.08
C LEU A 134 10.89 -10.39 -24.99
N THR A 135 10.72 -11.54 -25.64
CA THR A 135 11.74 -12.13 -26.53
C THR A 135 11.59 -11.69 -27.98
N VAL A 136 10.46 -11.07 -28.34
CA VAL A 136 10.23 -10.57 -29.70
C VAL A 136 10.69 -9.12 -29.74
N VAL A 137 11.73 -8.84 -30.51
CA VAL A 137 12.14 -7.47 -30.79
C VAL A 137 11.03 -6.84 -31.63
N THR A 138 10.17 -6.05 -30.99
CA THR A 138 9.25 -5.17 -31.71
C THR A 138 10.08 -4.15 -32.48
N THR A 139 10.33 -4.38 -33.76
CA THR A 139 10.84 -3.38 -34.69
C THR A 139 9.72 -2.35 -34.88
N SER A 140 9.74 -1.29 -34.09
CA SER A 140 8.92 -0.10 -34.28
C SER A 140 9.60 0.86 -35.24
#